data_AF-A0A950XCF0-F1
#
_entry.id   AF-A0A950XCF0-F1
#
_cell.length_a   1.000
_cell.length_b   1.000
_cell.length_c   1.000
_cell.angle_alpha   90.00
_cell.angle_beta   90.00
_cell.angle_gamma   90.00
#
_symmetry.space_group_name_H-M   'P 1'
#
loop_
_entity.id
_entity.type
_entity.pdbx_description
1 polymer ?
#
loop_
_entity_poly.entity_id
_entity_poly.type
_entity_poly.pdbx_seq_one_letter_code
_entity_poly.pdbx_strand_id
1 'polypeptide(L)'
;MTARRLWILCALVSTSCVTRAPSNFRVIPAAPNYLLRYPDARQTPFPDVLRLYNGFQPGGGWMDLRPAMELRIENAYYRPGMPRRGLDGFLGTETALYRVRSHRGLQLVSIQPMKDRPGEDPPVQELIQPSQQRRPYYRFYYEILFRRSGSSRGSVLLGANSKEELDHLATALLNDPDSVCRDRSMQCTVFPDACSVSIQMEIVINGTPRDVIWNSPISSIADHPSHLELWRLYNGRLTPVNLNINDPNALRLPLLPADHVNWN
;
A
#
# COMPACT_ATOMS: atom_id res chain seq x y z
N MET A 1 -36.04 -74.51 12.50
CA MET A 1 -35.02 -75.46 13.03
C MET A 1 -33.70 -75.21 12.33
N THR A 2 -32.56 -75.66 12.89
CA THR A 2 -31.18 -75.68 12.30
C THR A 2 -30.64 -74.36 11.72
N ALA A 3 -29.59 -73.67 12.23
CA ALA A 3 -28.27 -74.10 12.75
C ALA A 3 -27.39 -74.76 11.64
N ARG A 4 -26.06 -74.52 11.51
CA ARG A 4 -25.08 -73.93 12.47
C ARG A 4 -23.70 -73.65 11.79
N ARG A 5 -23.11 -72.44 11.92
CA ARG A 5 -21.65 -72.12 12.00
C ARG A 5 -20.73 -72.55 10.78
N LEU A 6 -19.41 -72.29 10.66
CA LEU A 6 -18.37 -71.60 11.48
C LEU A 6 -17.15 -71.06 10.65
N TRP A 7 -16.84 -69.74 10.75
CA TRP A 7 -15.50 -69.06 10.61
C TRP A 7 -14.75 -69.25 9.24
N ILE A 8 -13.60 -68.63 8.88
CA ILE A 8 -12.46 -67.92 9.53
C ILE A 8 -11.73 -67.05 8.42
N LEU A 9 -10.84 -66.03 8.58
CA LEU A 9 -10.18 -65.34 9.70
C LEU A 9 -10.04 -63.79 9.48
N CYS A 10 -8.97 -63.26 8.83
CA CYS A 10 -8.60 -61.82 8.79
C CYS A 10 -7.91 -61.34 7.48
N ALA A 11 -8.07 -60.02 7.19
CA ALA A 11 -6.97 -59.13 6.76
C ALA A 11 -7.30 -57.68 7.20
N LEU A 12 -6.35 -56.95 7.81
CA LEU A 12 -6.53 -55.53 8.18
C LEU A 12 -5.96 -54.59 7.12
N VAL A 13 -6.72 -53.56 6.75
CA VAL A 13 -6.18 -52.29 6.23
C VAL A 13 -6.93 -51.13 6.89
N SER A 14 -6.28 -50.46 7.83
CA SER A 14 -6.84 -49.29 8.53
C SER A 14 -6.56 -48.02 7.73
N THR A 15 -7.57 -47.44 7.09
CA THR A 15 -7.49 -46.09 6.50
C THR A 15 -8.56 -45.18 7.10
N SER A 16 -8.15 -44.38 8.09
CA SER A 16 -9.03 -43.48 8.83
C SER A 16 -9.40 -42.25 7.99
N CYS A 17 -10.50 -42.31 7.23
CA CYS A 17 -11.11 -41.12 6.64
C CYS A 17 -11.70 -40.23 7.74
N VAL A 18 -10.87 -39.31 8.25
CA VAL A 18 -11.20 -38.36 9.31
C VAL A 18 -12.47 -37.57 8.96
N THR A 19 -13.35 -37.42 9.95
CA THR A 19 -14.57 -36.63 9.86
C THR A 19 -14.26 -35.19 9.49
N ARG A 20 -14.90 -34.68 8.42
CA ARG A 20 -14.92 -33.23 8.12
C ARG A 20 -15.75 -32.50 9.17
N ALA A 21 -15.12 -32.14 10.29
CA ALA A 21 -15.61 -31.06 11.11
C ALA A 21 -15.51 -29.74 10.33
N PRO A 22 -16.51 -28.85 10.36
CA PRO A 22 -16.35 -27.52 9.80
C PRO A 22 -15.31 -26.76 10.62
N SER A 23 -14.32 -26.16 9.94
CA SER A 23 -13.35 -25.25 10.57
C SER A 23 -14.03 -23.91 10.88
N ASN A 24 -14.97 -23.92 11.83
CA ASN A 24 -15.61 -22.74 12.37
C ASN A 24 -14.56 -21.93 13.14
N PHE A 25 -13.94 -20.97 12.46
CA PHE A 25 -13.03 -20.00 13.08
C PHE A 25 -13.78 -19.14 14.09
N ARG A 26 -13.83 -19.60 15.33
CA ARG A 26 -14.42 -18.87 16.46
C ARG A 26 -13.47 -17.73 16.83
N VAL A 27 -13.71 -16.54 16.27
CA VAL A 27 -13.10 -15.30 16.75
C VAL A 27 -13.46 -15.13 18.23
N ILE A 28 -12.46 -15.08 19.10
CA ILE A 28 -12.62 -14.81 20.53
C ILE A 28 -12.37 -13.30 20.72
N PRO A 29 -13.40 -12.49 21.05
CA PRO A 29 -13.18 -11.11 21.46
C PRO A 29 -12.53 -11.06 22.86
N ALA A 30 -11.80 -9.98 23.14
CA ALA A 30 -11.14 -9.67 24.42
C ALA A 30 -9.90 -10.51 24.82
N ALA A 31 -8.78 -10.29 24.12
CA ALA A 31 -7.42 -10.29 24.70
C ALA A 31 -6.51 -9.34 23.90
N PRO A 32 -5.73 -8.43 24.53
CA PRO A 32 -4.96 -7.40 23.82
C PRO A 32 -3.60 -7.93 23.34
N ASN A 33 -3.54 -8.47 22.12
CA ASN A 33 -2.29 -8.91 21.49
C ASN A 33 -1.55 -7.77 20.76
N TYR A 34 -1.00 -6.80 21.50
CA TYR A 34 0.05 -5.92 20.95
C TYR A 34 1.37 -6.70 20.89
N LEU A 35 1.60 -7.38 19.77
CA LEU A 35 2.90 -8.02 19.49
C LEU A 35 3.53 -7.43 18.22
N LEU A 36 3.45 -6.10 18.08
CA LEU A 36 4.47 -5.30 17.38
C LEU A 36 5.74 -5.19 18.24
N ARG A 37 6.34 -6.32 18.59
CA ARG A 37 7.68 -6.34 19.20
C ARG A 37 8.72 -6.07 18.12
N TYR A 38 9.37 -4.93 18.10
CA TYR A 38 10.70 -4.86 17.47
C TYR A 38 11.72 -5.41 18.48
N PRO A 39 12.61 -6.35 18.10
CA PRO A 39 13.06 -6.69 16.74
C PRO A 39 12.25 -7.76 15.97
N ASP A 40 11.35 -8.51 16.60
CA ASP A 40 10.85 -9.79 16.08
C ASP A 40 9.64 -9.72 15.13
N ALA A 41 8.86 -8.64 15.13
CA ALA A 41 7.55 -8.56 14.50
C ALA A 41 7.53 -7.75 13.19
N ARG A 42 7.74 -8.44 12.07
CA ARG A 42 7.61 -7.88 10.70
C ARG A 42 6.18 -7.94 10.13
N GLN A 43 5.16 -8.12 10.96
CA GLN A 43 3.79 -8.40 10.53
C GLN A 43 2.80 -7.34 11.05
N THR A 44 2.19 -6.58 10.15
CA THR A 44 1.07 -5.69 10.44
C THR A 44 -0.12 -6.50 10.96
N PRO A 45 -0.77 -6.11 12.08
CA PRO A 45 -2.02 -6.74 12.50
C PRO A 45 -3.08 -6.67 11.39
N PHE A 46 -3.72 -7.80 11.10
CA PHE A 46 -4.60 -8.01 9.95
C PHE A 46 -3.88 -7.79 8.58
N PRO A 47 -2.83 -8.56 8.26
CA PRO A 47 -2.12 -8.42 6.98
C PRO A 47 -3.02 -8.79 5.79
N ASP A 48 -4.06 -9.59 6.03
CA ASP A 48 -5.12 -9.87 5.07
C ASP A 48 -5.93 -8.62 4.68
N VAL A 49 -6.12 -7.64 5.57
CA VAL A 49 -6.80 -6.38 5.22
C VAL A 49 -5.99 -5.61 4.19
N LEU A 50 -4.66 -5.54 4.36
CA LEU A 50 -3.77 -4.95 3.37
C LEU A 50 -3.79 -5.71 2.04
N ARG A 51 -3.63 -7.04 2.08
CA ARG A 51 -3.64 -7.89 0.88
C ARG A 51 -4.98 -7.81 0.13
N LEU A 52 -6.11 -7.76 0.84
CA LEU A 52 -7.44 -7.61 0.24
C LEU A 52 -7.66 -6.20 -0.32
N TYR A 53 -7.22 -5.16 0.41
CA TYR A 53 -7.37 -3.78 -0.01
C TYR A 53 -6.55 -3.49 -1.27
N ASN A 54 -5.22 -3.45 -1.19
CA ASN A 54 -4.34 -3.01 -2.29
C ASN A 54 -3.35 -4.09 -2.76
N GLY A 55 -3.61 -5.37 -2.49
CA GLY A 55 -2.74 -6.45 -2.93
C GLY A 55 -1.37 -6.51 -2.22
N PHE A 56 -1.12 -5.63 -1.24
CA PHE A 56 0.17 -5.47 -0.58
C PHE A 56 0.69 -6.80 -0.01
N GLN A 57 1.97 -7.07 -0.26
CA GLN A 57 2.70 -8.23 0.23
C GLN A 57 3.95 -7.73 0.99
N PRO A 58 4.17 -8.16 2.25
CA PRO A 58 5.38 -7.79 2.99
C PRO A 58 6.65 -8.15 2.21
N GLY A 59 7.52 -7.16 1.99
CA GLY A 59 8.74 -7.31 1.20
C GLY A 59 8.57 -7.22 -0.33
N GLY A 60 7.34 -7.07 -0.85
CA GLY A 60 7.09 -6.99 -2.30
C GLY A 60 7.59 -5.69 -2.96
N GLY A 61 7.71 -4.60 -2.20
CA GLY A 61 8.17 -3.29 -2.72
C GLY A 61 7.12 -2.51 -3.53
N TRP A 62 5.87 -3.00 -3.59
CA TRP A 62 4.78 -2.39 -4.38
C TRP A 62 3.40 -2.47 -3.70
N MET A 63 2.44 -1.75 -4.27
CA MET A 63 1.00 -1.82 -3.96
C MET A 63 0.14 -1.52 -5.20
N ASP A 64 -1.04 -2.15 -5.32
CA ASP A 64 -2.02 -1.84 -6.37
C ASP A 64 -2.88 -0.65 -5.94
N LEU A 65 -2.87 0.46 -6.69
CA LEU A 65 -3.66 1.63 -6.28
C LEU A 65 -5.16 1.38 -6.45
N ARG A 66 -5.96 1.81 -5.46
CA ARG A 66 -7.41 1.59 -5.39
C ARG A 66 -8.18 2.91 -5.36
N PRO A 67 -9.47 2.92 -5.73
CA PRO A 67 -10.36 4.05 -5.45
C PRO A 67 -10.29 4.48 -3.98
N ALA A 68 -10.39 5.79 -3.72
CA ALA A 68 -10.16 6.41 -2.40
C ALA A 68 -8.73 6.23 -1.83
N MET A 69 -7.75 5.88 -2.68
CA MET A 69 -6.34 6.20 -2.46
C MET A 69 -5.96 7.44 -3.28
N GLU A 70 -4.99 8.19 -2.78
CA GLU A 70 -4.38 9.29 -3.53
C GLU A 70 -2.86 9.10 -3.68
N LEU A 71 -2.30 9.71 -4.72
CA LEU A 71 -0.90 9.69 -5.08
C LEU A 71 -0.39 11.13 -4.99
N ARG A 72 0.32 11.46 -3.89
CA ARG A 72 1.00 12.74 -3.70
C ARG A 72 2.40 12.63 -4.30
N ILE A 73 2.66 13.46 -5.30
CA ILE A 73 3.92 13.56 -6.02
C ILE A 73 4.52 14.93 -5.67
N GLU A 74 5.72 14.94 -5.11
CA GLU A 74 6.42 16.15 -4.72
C GLU A 74 7.79 16.18 -5.41
N ASN A 75 8.03 17.16 -6.28
CA ASN A 75 9.24 17.24 -7.10
C ASN A 75 10.10 18.42 -6.65
N ALA A 76 11.38 18.17 -6.37
CA ALA A 76 12.36 19.20 -6.00
C ALA A 76 13.07 19.78 -7.23
N TYR A 77 13.09 21.10 -7.31
CA TYR A 77 13.71 21.85 -8.39
C TYR A 77 15.02 22.49 -7.93
N TYR A 78 15.98 22.50 -8.85
CA TYR A 78 17.37 22.91 -8.61
C TYR A 78 17.82 23.87 -9.70
N ARG A 79 18.80 24.74 -9.40
CA ARG A 79 19.43 25.59 -10.43
C ARG A 79 20.04 24.72 -11.53
N PRO A 80 19.97 25.13 -12.81
CA PRO A 80 20.62 24.40 -13.90
C PRO A 80 22.09 24.09 -13.62
N GLY A 81 22.50 22.86 -13.91
CA GLY A 81 23.86 22.36 -13.68
C GLY A 81 24.18 21.89 -12.25
N MET A 82 23.30 22.13 -11.26
CA MET A 82 23.55 21.70 -9.87
C MET A 82 23.14 20.24 -9.62
N PRO A 83 23.74 19.56 -8.62
CA PRO A 83 23.32 18.21 -8.22
C PRO A 83 21.87 18.21 -7.74
N ARG A 84 21.03 17.32 -8.30
CA ARG A 84 19.60 17.20 -7.94
C ARG A 84 19.36 16.46 -6.62
N ARG A 85 20.22 16.66 -5.61
CA ARG A 85 20.19 15.97 -4.31
C ARG A 85 20.76 16.88 -3.21
N GLY A 86 20.12 16.89 -2.05
CA GLY A 86 20.51 17.76 -0.93
C GLY A 86 19.99 19.19 -1.10
N LEU A 87 20.61 20.14 -0.41
CA LEU A 87 20.20 21.55 -0.38
C LEU A 87 20.96 22.46 -1.36
N ASP A 88 22.10 22.01 -1.89
CA ASP A 88 22.90 22.84 -2.79
C ASP A 88 22.16 23.06 -4.12
N GLY A 89 22.11 24.31 -4.56
CA GLY A 89 21.33 24.71 -5.73
C GLY A 89 19.80 24.57 -5.62
N PHE A 90 19.23 24.12 -4.49
CA PHE A 90 17.78 23.93 -4.32
C PHE A 90 17.01 25.26 -4.48
N LEU A 91 15.84 25.19 -5.13
CA LEU A 91 14.97 26.35 -5.42
C LEU A 91 13.59 26.25 -4.79
N GLY A 92 13.09 25.04 -4.53
CA GLY A 92 11.74 24.79 -4.01
C GLY A 92 11.17 23.46 -4.49
N THR A 93 9.96 23.15 -4.05
CA THR A 93 9.18 21.99 -4.52
C THR A 93 7.88 22.43 -5.20
N GLU A 94 7.42 21.63 -6.16
CA GLU A 94 6.02 21.61 -6.56
C GLU A 94 5.38 20.30 -6.05
N THR A 95 4.10 20.33 -5.70
CA THR A 95 3.31 19.11 -5.42
C THR A 95 2.16 18.96 -6.40
N ALA A 96 1.92 17.76 -6.92
CA ALA A 96 0.63 17.35 -7.49
C ALA A 96 0.00 16.23 -6.66
N LEU A 97 -1.33 16.29 -6.52
CA LEU A 97 -2.12 15.30 -5.79
C LEU A 97 -3.11 14.63 -6.74
N TYR A 98 -3.06 13.30 -6.87
CA TYR A 98 -3.89 12.54 -7.79
C TYR A 98 -4.79 11.52 -7.08
N ARG A 99 -6.11 11.67 -7.17
CA ARG A 99 -7.10 10.72 -6.66
C ARG A 99 -7.33 9.59 -7.66
N VAL A 100 -7.26 8.36 -7.18
CA VAL A 100 -7.58 7.17 -7.99
C VAL A 100 -9.10 7.02 -8.11
N ARG A 101 -9.61 6.81 -9.33
CA ARG A 101 -11.04 6.69 -9.62
C ARG A 101 -11.39 5.34 -10.23
N SER A 102 -12.44 4.71 -9.71
CA SER A 102 -13.05 3.50 -10.28
C SER A 102 -13.29 3.67 -11.79
N HIS A 103 -12.59 2.86 -12.60
CA HIS A 103 -12.69 2.80 -14.06
C HIS A 103 -12.43 4.11 -14.82
N ARG A 104 -11.84 5.15 -14.18
CA ARG A 104 -11.52 6.45 -14.83
C ARG A 104 -10.07 6.90 -14.65
N GLY A 105 -9.23 6.09 -14.02
CA GLY A 105 -7.82 6.36 -13.82
C GLY A 105 -7.54 7.40 -12.72
N LEU A 106 -6.45 8.15 -12.88
CA LEU A 106 -6.07 9.22 -11.97
C LEU A 106 -6.79 10.52 -12.33
N GLN A 107 -7.35 11.20 -11.33
CA GLN A 107 -7.79 12.58 -11.42
C GLN A 107 -6.82 13.46 -10.63
N LEU A 108 -6.25 14.48 -11.27
CA LEU A 108 -5.58 15.57 -10.57
C LEU A 108 -6.59 16.30 -9.66
N VAL A 109 -6.27 16.40 -8.38
CA VAL A 109 -7.08 17.04 -7.33
C VAL A 109 -6.59 18.47 -7.08
N SER A 110 -5.27 18.63 -6.94
CA SER A 110 -4.64 19.91 -6.66
C SER A 110 -3.19 19.96 -7.16
N ILE A 111 -2.69 21.18 -7.36
CA ILE A 111 -1.28 21.48 -7.56
C ILE A 111 -0.89 22.52 -6.50
N GLN A 112 0.26 22.36 -5.87
CA GLN A 112 0.95 23.41 -5.11
C GLN A 112 2.18 23.83 -5.95
N PRO A 113 2.08 24.90 -6.76
CA PRO A 113 3.15 25.29 -7.67
C PRO A 113 4.21 26.13 -6.94
N MET A 114 5.44 26.12 -7.47
CA MET A 114 6.49 27.07 -7.08
C MET A 114 6.49 28.27 -8.05
N LYS A 115 7.02 29.41 -7.58
CA LYS A 115 7.02 30.66 -8.36
C LYS A 115 8.03 30.64 -9.52
N ASP A 116 9.25 30.19 -9.25
CA ASP A 116 10.42 30.41 -10.11
C ASP A 116 11.05 29.07 -10.58
N ARG A 117 10.22 28.18 -11.17
CA ARG A 117 10.67 26.87 -11.70
C ARG A 117 11.61 27.04 -12.91
N PRO A 118 12.73 26.30 -13.02
CA PRO A 118 13.56 26.27 -14.23
C PRO A 118 12.77 25.80 -15.46
N GLY A 119 12.87 26.53 -16.57
CA GLY A 119 12.06 26.28 -17.78
C GLY A 119 12.35 24.96 -18.51
N GLU A 120 13.49 24.34 -18.27
CA GLU A 120 13.87 23.03 -18.85
C GLU A 120 13.28 21.84 -18.09
N ASP A 121 12.87 22.06 -16.84
CA ASP A 121 12.34 21.02 -15.96
C ASP A 121 10.81 20.94 -16.11
N PRO A 122 10.21 19.76 -16.37
CA PRO A 122 8.76 19.64 -16.48
C PRO A 122 8.08 19.94 -15.15
N PRO A 123 6.87 20.53 -15.14
CA PRO A 123 6.10 20.71 -13.92
C PRO A 123 5.62 19.36 -13.37
N VAL A 124 5.34 19.31 -12.07
CA VAL A 124 5.07 18.06 -11.34
C VAL A 124 3.83 17.31 -11.88
N GLN A 125 2.81 18.01 -12.39
CA GLN A 125 1.62 17.38 -13.00
C GLN A 125 1.85 16.78 -14.41
N GLU A 126 2.99 17.04 -15.04
CA GLU A 126 3.34 16.48 -16.36
C GLU A 126 4.21 15.22 -16.25
N LEU A 127 4.68 14.87 -15.04
CA LEU A 127 5.48 13.67 -14.80
C LEU A 127 4.72 12.37 -15.14
N ILE A 128 3.40 12.31 -14.93
CA ILE A 128 2.55 11.19 -15.38
C ILE A 128 1.86 11.59 -16.68
N GLN A 129 2.13 10.87 -17.77
CA GLN A 129 1.54 11.19 -19.07
C GLN A 129 0.01 11.10 -19.10
N PRO A 130 -0.71 11.99 -19.83
CA PRO A 130 -2.17 11.94 -19.97
C PRO A 130 -2.74 10.63 -20.57
N SER A 131 -1.91 9.83 -21.24
CA SER A 131 -2.21 8.47 -21.68
C SER A 131 -2.28 7.49 -20.50
N GLN A 132 -1.28 7.55 -19.60
CA GLN A 132 -1.22 6.73 -18.40
C GLN A 132 -2.22 7.19 -17.32
N GLN A 133 -2.52 8.49 -17.20
CA GLN A 133 -3.55 9.02 -16.27
C GLN A 133 -4.96 8.43 -16.53
N ARG A 134 -5.24 7.86 -17.72
CA ARG A 134 -6.55 7.29 -18.08
C ARG A 134 -6.68 5.78 -17.82
N ARG A 135 -5.61 5.11 -17.36
CA ARG A 135 -5.58 3.65 -17.17
C ARG A 135 -6.45 3.24 -15.97
N PRO A 136 -7.34 2.24 -16.08
CA PRO A 136 -8.21 1.83 -14.98
C PRO A 136 -7.49 1.09 -13.82
N TYR A 137 -6.28 0.55 -14.03
CA TYR A 137 -5.51 -0.18 -13.01
C TYR A 137 -4.09 0.38 -12.89
N TYR A 138 -3.56 0.44 -11.65
CA TYR A 138 -2.20 0.89 -11.38
C TYR A 138 -1.49 0.04 -10.34
N ARG A 139 -0.16 -0.05 -10.44
CA ARG A 139 0.74 -0.55 -9.40
C ARG A 139 1.85 0.47 -9.18
N PHE A 140 2.02 0.89 -7.93
CA PHE A 140 3.11 1.77 -7.53
C PHE A 140 4.21 0.96 -6.84
N TYR A 141 5.46 1.20 -7.20
CA TYR A 141 6.66 0.67 -6.58
C TYR A 141 7.44 1.80 -5.91
N TYR A 142 7.82 1.60 -4.65
CA TYR A 142 8.52 2.60 -3.85
C TYR A 142 9.97 2.85 -4.34
N GLU A 143 10.67 1.79 -4.76
CA GLU A 143 12.05 1.86 -5.24
C GLU A 143 12.32 0.71 -6.23
N ILE A 144 12.87 1.02 -7.42
CA ILE A 144 13.40 0.06 -8.39
C ILE A 144 14.79 0.52 -8.86
N LEU A 145 15.68 -0.44 -9.05
CA LEU A 145 17.03 -0.26 -9.60
C LEU A 145 17.00 -0.34 -11.14
N PHE A 146 17.28 0.78 -11.80
CA PHE A 146 17.44 0.85 -13.26
C PHE A 146 18.92 0.73 -13.65
N ARG A 147 19.23 0.48 -14.94
CA ARG A 147 20.63 0.37 -15.44
C ARG A 147 21.01 1.40 -16.51
N ARG A 148 20.01 2.01 -17.16
CA ARG A 148 20.13 2.86 -18.36
C ARG A 148 21.12 4.05 -18.30
N SER A 149 21.48 4.57 -17.13
CA SER A 149 22.33 5.77 -17.00
C SER A 149 23.35 5.65 -15.86
N GLY A 150 23.85 4.43 -15.63
CA GLY A 150 24.33 4.05 -14.30
C GLY A 150 23.15 3.72 -13.38
N SER A 151 23.40 3.11 -12.23
CA SER A 151 22.34 2.53 -11.39
C SER A 151 21.56 3.58 -10.59
N SER A 152 20.48 4.10 -11.18
CA SER A 152 19.51 4.98 -10.51
C SER A 152 18.46 4.19 -9.72
N ARG A 153 17.88 4.84 -8.72
CA ARG A 153 16.88 4.30 -7.79
C ARG A 153 15.63 5.17 -7.87
N GLY A 154 14.68 4.77 -8.70
CA GLY A 154 13.45 5.53 -8.95
C GLY A 154 12.23 4.85 -8.31
N SER A 155 11.25 5.63 -7.86
CA SER A 155 9.90 5.12 -7.66
C SER A 155 9.20 5.00 -9.03
N VAL A 156 8.25 4.07 -9.15
CA VAL A 156 7.66 3.70 -10.46
C VAL A 156 6.16 3.53 -10.35
N LEU A 157 5.42 4.15 -11.27
CA LEU A 157 4.00 3.88 -11.48
C LEU A 157 3.82 3.06 -12.77
N LEU A 158 3.28 1.86 -12.66
CA LEU A 158 2.69 1.11 -13.78
C LEU A 158 1.20 1.45 -13.93
N GLY A 159 0.70 1.51 -15.16
CA GLY A 159 -0.72 1.69 -15.46
C GLY A 159 -1.18 0.83 -16.64
N ALA A 160 -2.30 0.11 -16.48
CA ALA A 160 -2.80 -0.91 -17.39
C ALA A 160 -4.33 -0.85 -17.61
N ASN A 161 -4.82 -1.48 -18.68
CA ASN A 161 -6.25 -1.61 -19.00
C ASN A 161 -6.94 -2.78 -18.28
N SER A 162 -6.17 -3.76 -17.81
CA SER A 162 -6.65 -4.94 -17.08
C SER A 162 -5.74 -5.28 -15.90
N LYS A 163 -6.20 -6.15 -15.00
CA LYS A 163 -5.41 -6.63 -13.86
C LYS A 163 -4.31 -7.59 -14.34
N GLU A 164 -4.63 -8.37 -15.36
CA GLU A 164 -3.78 -9.36 -16.01
C GLU A 164 -2.63 -8.66 -16.76
N GLU A 165 -2.90 -7.60 -17.51
CA GLU A 165 -1.88 -6.74 -18.12
C GLU A 165 -0.99 -6.08 -17.05
N LEU A 166 -1.56 -5.61 -15.93
CA LEU A 166 -0.79 -5.02 -14.84
C LEU A 166 0.19 -6.02 -14.20
N ASP A 167 -0.25 -7.26 -13.99
CA ASP A 167 0.59 -8.30 -13.41
C ASP A 167 1.66 -8.80 -14.42
N HIS A 168 1.36 -8.87 -15.73
CA HIS A 168 2.36 -9.11 -16.77
C HIS A 168 3.41 -7.99 -16.85
N LEU A 169 2.99 -6.72 -16.84
CA LEU A 169 3.90 -5.56 -16.82
C LEU A 169 4.78 -5.56 -15.56
N ALA A 170 4.23 -5.95 -14.42
CA ALA A 170 4.97 -6.08 -13.17
C ALA A 170 6.04 -7.19 -13.21
N THR A 171 5.74 -8.34 -13.81
CA THR A 171 6.76 -9.40 -14.03
C THR A 171 7.84 -8.94 -15.00
N ALA A 172 7.48 -8.25 -16.09
CA ALA A 172 8.45 -7.72 -17.04
C ALA A 172 9.35 -6.65 -16.39
N LEU A 173 8.77 -5.71 -15.63
CA LEU A 173 9.46 -4.64 -14.92
C LEU A 173 10.51 -5.16 -13.92
N LEU A 174 10.22 -6.25 -13.21
CA LEU A 174 11.14 -6.86 -12.25
C LEU A 174 12.28 -7.67 -12.91
N ASN A 175 12.08 -8.13 -14.14
CA ASN A 175 13.09 -8.88 -14.91
C ASN A 175 14.02 -7.96 -15.72
N ASP A 176 13.44 -6.99 -16.43
CA ASP A 176 14.15 -5.96 -17.21
C ASP A 176 13.34 -4.64 -17.14
N PRO A 177 13.68 -3.72 -16.22
CA PRO A 177 12.99 -2.44 -16.11
C PRO A 177 13.04 -1.61 -17.40
N ASP A 178 14.14 -1.73 -18.17
CA ASP A 178 14.39 -0.99 -19.40
C ASP A 178 13.63 -1.60 -20.60
N SER A 179 12.92 -2.72 -20.41
CA SER A 179 11.92 -3.25 -21.35
C SER A 179 10.57 -2.53 -21.25
N VAL A 180 10.13 -2.19 -20.04
CA VAL A 180 8.79 -1.63 -19.74
C VAL A 180 8.81 -0.09 -19.68
N CYS A 181 9.83 0.46 -19.04
CA CYS A 181 9.94 1.88 -18.71
C CYS A 181 10.85 2.64 -19.69
N ARG A 182 10.64 2.38 -20.98
CA ARG A 182 11.32 3.10 -22.06
C ARG A 182 10.83 4.54 -22.17
N ASP A 183 11.63 5.35 -22.85
CA ASP A 183 11.33 6.75 -23.14
C ASP A 183 9.95 6.84 -23.82
N ARG A 184 9.04 7.61 -23.21
CA ARG A 184 7.63 7.77 -23.64
C ARG A 184 6.75 6.51 -23.50
N SER A 185 7.05 5.60 -22.57
CA SER A 185 6.14 4.48 -22.24
C SER A 185 4.74 4.97 -21.84
N MET A 186 3.69 4.39 -22.44
CA MET A 186 2.29 4.68 -22.10
C MET A 186 1.75 3.79 -20.97
N GLN A 187 2.62 3.00 -20.33
CA GLN A 187 2.32 2.02 -19.29
C GLN A 187 3.21 2.19 -18.05
N CYS A 188 4.30 2.96 -18.13
CA CYS A 188 5.21 3.22 -17.02
C CYS A 188 5.60 4.71 -16.94
N THR A 189 5.54 5.25 -15.72
CA THR A 189 6.20 6.49 -15.32
C THR A 189 7.29 6.13 -14.31
N VAL A 190 8.54 6.51 -14.59
CA VAL A 190 9.64 6.50 -13.62
C VAL A 190 9.77 7.92 -13.09
N PHE A 191 9.68 8.08 -11.77
CA PHE A 191 9.82 9.40 -11.17
C PHE A 191 11.30 9.77 -11.01
N PRO A 192 11.70 11.04 -11.24
CA PRO A 192 13.09 11.47 -11.06
C PRO A 192 13.61 11.25 -9.64
N ASP A 193 14.93 11.07 -9.48
CA ASP A 193 15.61 11.02 -8.18
C ASP A 193 15.31 12.20 -7.24
N ALA A 194 14.90 13.35 -7.80
CA ALA A 194 14.50 14.56 -7.08
C ALA A 194 13.03 14.54 -6.60
N CYS A 195 12.29 13.45 -6.84
CA CYS A 195 10.85 13.39 -6.65
C CYS A 195 10.45 12.37 -5.58
N SER A 196 9.85 12.86 -4.51
CA SER A 196 9.24 12.04 -3.46
C SER A 196 7.80 11.70 -3.87
N VAL A 197 7.49 10.41 -3.93
CA VAL A 197 6.14 9.92 -4.26
C VAL A 197 5.59 9.11 -3.10
N SER A 198 4.43 9.52 -2.61
CA SER A 198 3.78 8.95 -1.43
C SER A 198 2.31 8.64 -1.73
N ILE A 199 1.83 7.54 -1.17
CA ILE A 199 0.41 7.19 -1.22
C ILE A 199 -0.28 7.77 0.01
N GLN A 200 -1.47 8.31 -0.18
CA GLN A 200 -2.36 8.75 0.88
C GLN A 200 -3.66 7.92 0.87
N MET A 201 -4.30 7.84 2.03
CA MET A 201 -5.51 7.06 2.28
C MET A 201 -6.48 7.83 3.17
N GLU A 202 -7.76 7.77 2.84
CA GLU A 202 -8.82 8.37 3.67
C GLU A 202 -9.02 7.54 4.96
N ILE A 203 -9.03 8.24 6.09
CA ILE A 203 -9.45 7.74 7.40
C ILE A 203 -10.42 8.74 8.05
N VAL A 204 -11.11 8.35 9.12
CA VAL A 204 -12.01 9.23 9.86
C VAL A 204 -11.38 9.60 11.20
N ILE A 205 -11.12 10.89 11.44
CA ILE A 205 -10.52 11.40 12.68
C ILE A 205 -11.52 12.30 13.38
N ASN A 206 -11.89 11.98 14.64
CA ASN A 206 -12.91 12.68 15.42
C ASN A 206 -14.17 12.97 14.58
N GLY A 207 -14.70 11.90 13.97
CA GLY A 207 -15.88 11.92 13.09
C GLY A 207 -15.68 12.57 11.70
N THR A 208 -14.51 13.11 11.37
CA THR A 208 -14.28 13.86 10.12
C THR A 208 -13.29 13.14 9.18
N PRO A 209 -13.61 12.95 7.89
CA PRO A 209 -12.66 12.40 6.91
C PRO A 209 -11.38 13.23 6.76
N ARG A 210 -10.24 12.54 6.67
CA ARG A 210 -8.88 13.08 6.52
C ARG A 210 -8.01 12.12 5.72
N ASP A 211 -7.28 12.65 4.74
CA ASP A 211 -6.25 11.92 4.04
C ASP A 211 -4.94 11.90 4.85
N VAL A 212 -4.40 10.72 5.10
CA VAL A 212 -3.11 10.51 5.78
C VAL A 212 -2.14 9.73 4.92
N ILE A 213 -0.84 9.88 5.14
CA ILE A 213 0.18 9.12 4.42
C ILE A 213 0.07 7.63 4.77
N TRP A 214 0.23 6.77 3.76
CA TRP A 214 0.21 5.32 3.91
C TRP A 214 1.22 4.86 4.98
N ASN A 215 0.78 3.95 5.86
CA ASN A 215 1.58 3.44 6.98
C ASN A 215 2.02 4.53 8.01
N SER A 216 1.37 5.70 8.03
CA SER A 216 1.46 6.63 9.16
C SER A 216 1.09 5.94 10.48
N PRO A 217 1.83 6.15 11.58
CA PRO A 217 1.45 5.70 12.92
C PRO A 217 0.30 6.57 13.49
N ILE A 218 -0.45 6.07 14.47
CA ILE A 218 -1.46 6.89 15.20
C ILE A 218 -0.83 8.17 15.78
N SER A 219 0.43 8.12 16.21
CA SER A 219 1.16 9.29 16.71
C SER A 219 1.36 10.42 15.69
N SER A 220 1.06 10.23 14.40
CA SER A 220 1.06 11.32 13.41
C SER A 220 -0.26 12.11 13.36
N ILE A 221 -1.30 11.64 14.05
CA ILE A 221 -2.64 12.27 14.07
C ILE A 221 -3.18 12.54 15.48
N ALA A 222 -2.64 11.88 16.50
CA ALA A 222 -2.99 12.03 17.90
C ALA A 222 -1.69 12.14 18.72
N ASP A 223 -1.34 13.36 19.12
CA ASP A 223 -0.16 13.63 19.94
C ASP A 223 -0.55 13.70 21.42
N HIS A 224 0.17 12.97 22.27
CA HIS A 224 -0.09 12.83 23.71
C HIS A 224 -1.58 12.66 24.13
N PRO A 225 -2.39 11.81 23.44
CA PRO A 225 -3.82 11.67 23.74
C PRO A 225 -4.07 11.14 25.15
N SER A 226 -5.17 11.60 25.76
CA SER A 226 -5.66 11.21 27.08
C SER A 226 -6.70 10.07 27.02
N HIS A 227 -7.49 10.03 25.95
CA HIS A 227 -8.30 8.88 25.53
C HIS A 227 -8.05 8.58 24.05
N LEU A 228 -8.18 7.32 23.65
CA LEU A 228 -7.92 6.88 22.28
C LEU A 228 -8.76 5.64 21.93
N GLU A 229 -9.61 5.78 20.92
CA GLU A 229 -10.42 4.71 20.35
C GLU A 229 -10.10 4.53 18.87
N LEU A 230 -9.89 3.29 18.45
CA LEU A 230 -9.65 2.90 17.05
C LEU A 230 -10.68 1.84 16.65
N TRP A 231 -11.31 2.02 15.50
CA TRP A 231 -12.08 0.97 14.83
C TRP A 231 -11.53 0.74 13.43
N ARG A 232 -11.38 -0.52 13.07
CA ARG A 232 -10.79 -0.97 11.81
C ARG A 232 -11.80 -1.75 11.00
N LEU A 233 -11.86 -1.52 9.69
CA LEU A 233 -12.76 -2.27 8.80
C LEU A 233 -12.27 -3.71 8.65
N TYR A 234 -13.00 -4.67 9.19
CA TYR A 234 -12.72 -6.10 9.11
C TYR A 234 -13.97 -6.87 8.66
N ASN A 235 -13.85 -7.66 7.59
CA ASN A 235 -14.96 -8.39 6.96
C ASN A 235 -16.22 -7.52 6.72
N GLY A 236 -16.02 -6.28 6.27
CA GLY A 236 -17.10 -5.32 6.00
C GLY A 236 -17.74 -4.67 7.23
N ARG A 237 -17.15 -4.83 8.44
CA ARG A 237 -17.65 -4.23 9.68
C ARG A 237 -16.55 -3.46 10.40
N LEU A 238 -16.84 -2.24 10.85
CA LEU A 238 -15.97 -1.52 11.77
C LEU A 238 -15.91 -2.30 13.08
N THR A 239 -14.71 -2.76 13.43
CA THR A 239 -14.43 -3.59 14.59
C THR A 239 -13.51 -2.81 15.53
N PRO A 240 -13.85 -2.65 16.82
CA PRO A 240 -12.99 -1.92 17.76
C PRO A 240 -11.66 -2.66 17.92
N VAL A 241 -10.57 -1.93 17.69
CA VAL A 241 -9.23 -2.34 18.06
C VAL A 241 -9.03 -1.84 19.49
N ASN A 242 -8.95 -2.76 20.44
CA ASN A 242 -8.53 -2.41 21.80
C ASN A 242 -7.14 -1.75 21.73
N LEU A 243 -6.92 -0.66 22.47
CA LEU A 243 -5.64 0.03 22.58
C LEU A 243 -5.35 0.33 24.05
N ASN A 244 -4.16 -0.03 24.54
CA ASN A 244 -3.69 0.40 25.86
C ASN A 244 -2.87 1.68 25.70
N ILE A 245 -3.45 2.83 26.05
CA ILE A 245 -2.80 4.13 25.89
C ILE A 245 -1.51 4.28 26.72
N ASN A 246 -1.33 3.44 27.76
CA ASN A 246 -0.11 3.38 28.56
C ASN A 246 1.00 2.47 27.98
N ASP A 247 0.75 1.77 26.86
CA ASP A 247 1.79 1.05 26.12
C ASP A 247 2.53 2.04 25.21
N PRO A 248 3.85 2.26 25.35
CA PRO A 248 4.61 3.18 24.51
C PRO A 248 4.66 2.77 23.02
N ASN A 249 4.09 1.62 22.65
CA ASN A 249 3.93 1.16 21.28
C ASN A 249 2.49 1.28 20.74
N ALA A 250 1.49 1.61 21.55
CA ALA A 250 0.10 1.73 21.07
C ALA A 250 -0.03 2.81 19.98
N LEU A 251 0.58 3.99 20.21
CA LEU A 251 0.61 5.07 19.23
C LEU A 251 1.47 4.77 17.99
N ARG A 252 2.29 3.71 18.02
CA ARG A 252 3.13 3.24 16.89
C ARG A 252 2.38 2.29 15.95
N LEU A 253 1.18 1.85 16.29
CA LEU A 253 0.34 1.04 15.41
C LEU A 253 0.09 1.82 14.10
N PRO A 254 0.37 1.26 12.91
CA PRO A 254 0.06 1.94 11.65
C PRO A 254 -1.44 2.03 11.44
N LEU A 255 -1.88 3.21 11.00
CA LEU A 255 -3.19 3.48 10.45
C LEU A 255 -3.38 2.69 9.14
N LEU A 256 -4.61 2.27 8.87
CA LEU A 256 -5.04 1.62 7.64
C LEU A 256 -6.21 2.40 6.99
N PRO A 257 -6.48 2.20 5.69
CA PRO A 257 -7.61 2.85 5.01
C PRO A 257 -8.94 2.55 5.67
N ALA A 258 -9.79 3.57 5.79
CA ALA A 258 -11.07 3.52 6.49
C ALA A 258 -10.98 3.03 7.96
N ASP A 259 -9.83 3.22 8.62
CA ASP A 259 -9.80 3.29 10.08
C ASP A 259 -10.61 4.51 10.56
N HIS A 260 -11.27 4.36 11.69
CA HIS A 260 -11.88 5.45 12.46
C HIS A 260 -11.07 5.64 13.74
N VAL A 261 -10.67 6.87 14.05
CA VAL A 261 -9.88 7.21 15.24
C VAL A 261 -10.54 8.37 15.97
N ASN A 262 -10.91 8.15 17.23
CA ASN A 262 -11.37 9.21 18.13
C ASN A 262 -10.38 9.40 19.28
N TRP A 263 -10.01 10.65 19.58
CA TRP A 263 -9.01 10.99 20.61
C TRP A 263 -9.17 12.43 21.13
N ASN A 264 -8.62 12.71 22.32
CA ASN A 264 -8.63 14.03 22.97
C ASN A 264 -7.40 14.30 23.84
#